data_AF-A0A5J4Z1Q7-F1
#
_entry.id   AF-A0A5J4Z1Q7-F1
#
_cell.length_a   1.000
_cell.length_b   1.000
_cell.length_c   1.000
_cell.angle_alpha   90.00
_cell.angle_beta   90.00
_cell.angle_gamma   90.00
#
_symmetry.space_group_name_H-M   'P 1'
#
loop_
_entity.id
_entity.type
_entity.pdbx_description
1 polymer ?
#
loop_
_entity_poly.entity_id
_entity_poly.type
_entity_poly.pdbx_seq_one_letter_code
_entity_poly.pdbx_strand_id
1 'polypeptide(L)'
;MRNTRQGGVMVVVALVGVAWLGCVLWCRGVMAVGRDGQDEQGLGQAGVLRPAAESRARVRQLAARVVFEYGRPLEDARVIDEHEPHRSRMEAKFDSRVRMLQRSRARDALPDAARSQSILASQRQSQAETVQGSASVFQIAFAGSVPSDARNALREAVQAWADVWPATDGVTLRIEIDWTVLPTGVLAAAGSVRFVPGDGDPLQDNTAYSIAMARSITGDDFGLSSSLPDVSIAFNSRINWNTDTSRAPSAFEYDLETVMLHELAHGLFMDGAVQLDPRSNVVAFGRLGTPARYDNFLGVFTGTNEPESCENGSTTVPADAITSDRLFFMSSNRFGGGNFSLYAPSTYQPGSSVYHFAEDERVVLSDCEGAGIPKESCSDLMTPALPPGYIQHAIGRNTLRLMNSMISTANATGNGFCFVPGGGSSDSDDSQATRIIFISAAALAGVVVLLVGALLIRGHVQRKRAKAEQDEQERHREAAMYAAGAII
;
A
#
# COMPACT_ATOMS: atom_id res chain seq x y z
N MET A 1 -32.04 42.90 -38.45
CA MET A 1 -32.97 43.57 -37.51
C MET A 1 -33.31 42.59 -36.39
N ARG A 2 -33.53 43.14 -35.20
CA ARG A 2 -33.49 42.45 -33.89
C ARG A 2 -34.40 41.22 -33.79
N ASN A 3 -33.82 40.14 -33.25
CA ASN A 3 -34.55 39.06 -32.61
C ASN A 3 -34.42 39.25 -31.09
N THR A 4 -35.54 39.35 -30.38
CA THR A 4 -35.58 39.34 -28.91
C THR A 4 -36.73 38.49 -28.42
N ARG A 5 -36.32 37.42 -27.71
CA ARG A 5 -36.79 36.98 -26.38
C ARG A 5 -38.30 36.78 -26.21
N GLN A 6 -38.70 35.54 -25.92
CA GLN A 6 -39.05 35.08 -24.56
C GLN A 6 -39.62 33.65 -24.64
N GLY A 7 -39.14 32.75 -23.76
CA GLY A 7 -39.71 31.42 -23.57
C GLY A 7 -38.64 30.35 -23.37
N GLY A 8 -38.30 30.05 -22.11
CA GLY A 8 -37.33 28.99 -21.82
C GLY A 8 -36.65 29.01 -20.45
N VAL A 9 -37.24 29.66 -19.43
CA VAL A 9 -36.82 29.51 -18.03
C VAL A 9 -37.95 28.78 -17.31
N MET A 10 -38.13 27.48 -17.61
CA MET A 10 -39.12 26.64 -16.93
C MET A 10 -38.91 25.12 -17.16
N VAL A 11 -37.66 24.60 -17.13
CA VAL A 11 -37.44 23.12 -17.13
C VAL A 11 -36.34 22.62 -16.18
N VAL A 12 -35.50 23.47 -15.56
CA VAL A 12 -34.34 22.98 -14.77
C VAL A 12 -34.50 23.02 -13.23
N VAL A 13 -35.66 23.44 -12.71
CA VAL A 13 -35.92 23.46 -11.24
C VAL A 13 -36.64 22.20 -10.71
N ALA A 14 -36.96 21.22 -11.57
CA ALA A 14 -37.75 20.03 -11.17
C ALA A 14 -36.94 18.75 -10.87
N LEU A 15 -35.60 18.78 -10.83
CA LEU A 15 -34.77 17.58 -10.56
C LEU A 15 -33.83 17.68 -9.34
N VAL A 16 -34.02 18.70 -8.49
CA VAL A 16 -33.26 18.86 -7.22
C VAL A 16 -34.14 18.59 -5.97
N GLY A 17 -35.42 18.24 -6.15
CA GLY A 17 -36.39 18.09 -5.06
C GLY A 17 -36.64 16.67 -4.50
N VAL A 18 -36.06 15.60 -5.06
CA VAL A 18 -36.41 14.20 -4.68
C VAL A 18 -35.25 13.45 -3.98
N ALA A 19 -34.05 14.04 -3.90
CA ALA A 19 -32.92 13.44 -3.18
C ALA A 19 -32.72 13.99 -1.74
N TRP A 20 -33.57 14.92 -1.28
CA TRP A 20 -33.43 15.54 0.05
C TRP A 20 -34.54 15.18 1.06
N LEU A 21 -35.58 14.43 0.65
CA LEU A 21 -36.64 13.94 1.55
C LEU A 21 -36.47 12.48 2.03
N GLY A 22 -35.50 11.74 1.50
CA GLY A 22 -35.20 10.36 1.94
C GLY A 22 -34.27 10.25 3.15
N CYS A 23 -33.53 11.32 3.49
CA CYS A 23 -32.52 11.30 4.56
C CYS A 23 -33.05 11.83 5.92
N VAL A 24 -34.15 12.57 5.92
CA VAL A 24 -34.74 13.14 7.17
C VAL A 24 -35.70 12.17 7.87
N LEU A 25 -36.13 11.09 7.19
CA LEU A 25 -37.06 10.08 7.73
C LEU A 25 -36.39 8.81 8.27
N TRP A 26 -35.06 8.69 8.21
CA TRP A 26 -34.32 7.61 8.90
C TRP A 26 -33.63 8.08 10.19
N CYS A 27 -33.43 9.40 10.38
CA CYS A 27 -32.87 9.98 11.61
C CYS A 27 -33.90 10.32 12.71
N ARG A 28 -35.13 9.79 12.66
CA ARG A 28 -36.14 9.93 13.73
C ARG A 28 -36.75 8.61 14.24
N GLY A 29 -36.09 7.48 13.98
CA GLY A 29 -36.57 6.14 14.38
C GLY A 29 -35.79 5.42 15.50
N VAL A 30 -34.73 6.01 16.07
CA VAL A 30 -33.87 5.31 17.06
C VAL A 30 -33.72 6.09 18.39
N MET A 31 -34.44 7.19 18.60
CA MET A 31 -34.40 7.92 19.87
C MET A 31 -35.82 8.25 20.37
N ALA A 32 -36.48 7.27 20.97
CA ALA A 32 -37.51 7.46 22.01
C ALA A 32 -38.02 6.09 22.50
N VAL A 33 -37.63 5.74 23.73
CA VAL A 33 -38.30 4.97 24.81
C VAL A 33 -37.14 4.38 25.61
N GLY A 34 -36.84 4.75 26.85
CA GLY A 34 -37.59 5.45 27.87
C GLY A 34 -37.13 4.85 29.21
N ARG A 35 -36.47 5.66 30.04
CA ARG A 35 -36.24 5.37 31.46
C ARG A 35 -37.61 5.30 32.15
N ASP A 36 -37.89 4.19 32.85
CA ASP A 36 -38.23 4.13 34.28
C ASP A 36 -38.85 2.79 34.68
N GLY A 37 -38.36 2.25 35.81
CA GLY A 37 -39.21 1.76 36.91
C GLY A 37 -39.78 0.34 36.91
N GLN A 38 -39.07 -0.55 37.62
CA GLN A 38 -39.54 -1.55 38.60
C GLN A 38 -40.47 -2.75 38.23
N ASP A 39 -39.94 -3.91 38.64
CA ASP A 39 -40.55 -5.01 39.41
C ASP A 39 -41.49 -6.08 38.78
N GLU A 40 -41.08 -7.32 39.09
CA GLU A 40 -41.81 -8.59 39.27
C GLU A 40 -42.27 -9.47 38.09
N GLN A 41 -41.65 -10.66 38.06
CA GLN A 41 -42.22 -12.02 37.97
C GLN A 41 -43.24 -12.41 36.87
N GLY A 42 -42.92 -13.52 36.18
CA GLY A 42 -43.93 -14.55 35.85
C GLY A 42 -44.21 -14.85 34.37
N LEU A 43 -43.72 -16.02 33.92
CA LEU A 43 -44.42 -17.03 33.11
C LEU A 43 -45.17 -16.65 31.81
N GLY A 44 -44.86 -17.37 30.72
CA GLY A 44 -45.91 -17.95 29.85
C GLY A 44 -45.89 -17.64 28.36
N GLN A 45 -45.30 -18.56 27.58
CA GLN A 45 -45.74 -19.12 26.28
C GLN A 45 -46.21 -18.26 25.07
N ALA A 46 -45.57 -18.60 23.94
CA ALA A 46 -46.08 -18.91 22.60
C ALA A 46 -46.66 -17.80 21.68
N GLY A 47 -45.97 -17.59 20.56
CA GLY A 47 -46.48 -16.93 19.35
C GLY A 47 -45.54 -17.13 18.16
N VAL A 48 -45.90 -18.05 17.26
CA VAL A 48 -45.19 -18.43 16.03
C VAL A 48 -45.49 -17.45 14.89
N LEU A 49 -44.48 -16.90 14.20
CA LEU A 49 -44.57 -16.46 12.79
C LEU A 49 -43.23 -16.64 12.05
N ARG A 50 -43.31 -17.24 10.85
CA ARG A 50 -42.23 -17.61 9.91
C ARG A 50 -41.83 -16.43 8.98
N PRO A 51 -40.60 -16.42 8.42
CA PRO A 51 -40.12 -15.35 7.54
C PRO A 51 -40.51 -15.50 6.06
N ALA A 52 -40.71 -14.34 5.42
CA ALA A 52 -41.25 -14.14 4.08
C ALA A 52 -40.29 -14.48 2.93
N ALA A 53 -40.81 -15.29 2.00
CA ALA A 53 -40.21 -15.72 0.75
C ALA A 53 -40.72 -14.85 -0.43
N GLU A 54 -40.40 -13.55 -0.45
CA GLU A 54 -40.91 -12.61 -1.47
C GLU A 54 -39.88 -11.76 -2.21
N SER A 55 -38.58 -12.06 -2.12
CA SER A 55 -37.54 -11.31 -2.86
C SER A 55 -36.85 -12.07 -3.99
N ARG A 56 -37.27 -13.32 -4.30
CA ARG A 56 -36.65 -14.14 -5.37
C ARG A 56 -37.44 -14.24 -6.68
N ALA A 57 -38.67 -13.74 -6.73
CA ALA A 57 -39.51 -13.81 -7.94
C ALA A 57 -39.35 -12.63 -8.92
N ARG A 58 -38.72 -11.52 -8.52
CA ARG A 58 -38.56 -10.32 -9.36
C ARG A 58 -37.22 -10.18 -10.09
N VAL A 59 -36.27 -11.09 -9.87
CA VAL A 59 -34.95 -11.08 -10.55
C VAL A 59 -34.92 -11.99 -11.80
N ARG A 60 -35.96 -12.82 -12.01
CA ARG A 60 -36.04 -13.75 -13.15
C ARG A 60 -36.79 -13.24 -14.39
N GLN A 61 -37.24 -12.00 -14.43
CA GLN A 61 -37.99 -11.43 -15.58
C GLN A 61 -37.24 -10.37 -16.40
N LEU A 62 -35.92 -10.19 -16.21
CA LEU A 62 -35.13 -9.20 -16.96
C LEU A 62 -33.98 -9.78 -17.80
N ALA A 63 -34.09 -11.03 -18.22
CA ALA A 63 -33.11 -11.69 -19.10
C ALA A 63 -33.82 -12.49 -20.21
N ALA A 64 -34.63 -11.81 -21.03
CA ALA A 64 -35.12 -12.33 -22.30
C ALA A 64 -35.62 -11.17 -23.17
N ARG A 65 -34.72 -10.53 -23.94
CA ARG A 65 -35.04 -9.69 -25.11
C ARG A 65 -33.76 -9.15 -25.79
N VAL A 66 -33.04 -10.00 -26.51
CA VAL A 66 -32.37 -9.66 -27.79
C VAL A 66 -32.25 -10.96 -28.58
N VAL A 67 -32.85 -10.98 -29.77
CA VAL A 67 -32.52 -11.72 -31.00
C VAL A 67 -33.85 -12.02 -31.71
N PHE A 68 -34.10 -11.29 -32.79
CA PHE A 68 -35.04 -11.68 -33.82
C PHE A 68 -34.47 -11.21 -35.15
N GLU A 69 -34.00 -12.15 -35.97
CA GLU A 69 -34.11 -12.06 -37.43
C GLU A 69 -33.91 -13.47 -38.00
N TYR A 70 -35.00 -14.12 -38.41
CA TYR A 70 -35.22 -14.89 -39.64
C TYR A 70 -36.59 -15.57 -39.54
N GLY A 71 -37.36 -15.49 -40.63
CA GLY A 71 -38.82 -15.54 -40.59
C GLY A 71 -39.51 -16.87 -40.90
N ARG A 72 -40.79 -16.85 -40.54
CA ARG A 72 -41.98 -17.49 -41.18
C ARG A 72 -42.25 -18.99 -40.96
N PRO A 73 -43.55 -19.38 -41.03
CA PRO A 73 -44.23 -20.12 -39.97
C PRO A 73 -44.67 -21.53 -40.40
N LEU A 74 -45.07 -22.37 -39.44
CA LEU A 74 -45.98 -23.49 -39.68
C LEU A 74 -47.09 -23.51 -38.64
N GLU A 75 -48.31 -23.51 -39.16
CA GLU A 75 -49.60 -23.64 -38.48
C GLU A 75 -49.82 -25.08 -37.96
N ASP A 76 -50.74 -25.19 -37.00
CA ASP A 76 -51.47 -26.37 -36.57
C ASP A 76 -50.70 -27.63 -36.13
N ALA A 77 -50.52 -27.76 -34.82
CA ALA A 77 -50.71 -29.05 -34.15
C ALA A 77 -51.13 -28.87 -32.68
N ARG A 78 -52.27 -29.49 -32.36
CA ARG A 78 -52.84 -29.64 -31.02
C ARG A 78 -51.84 -30.29 -30.05
N VAL A 79 -51.81 -29.75 -28.84
CA VAL A 79 -51.65 -30.41 -27.53
C VAL A 79 -51.07 -31.82 -27.56
N ILE A 80 -49.80 -31.98 -27.15
CA ILE A 80 -49.39 -32.94 -26.13
C ILE A 80 -48.35 -32.25 -25.23
N ASP A 81 -48.82 -31.90 -24.03
CA ASP A 81 -48.02 -31.39 -22.92
C ASP A 81 -47.30 -32.55 -22.24
N GLU A 82 -46.16 -32.95 -22.79
CA GLU A 82 -45.13 -33.71 -22.08
C GLU A 82 -43.83 -33.34 -22.78
N HIS A 83 -42.87 -32.64 -22.14
CA HIS A 83 -41.41 -32.62 -22.41
C HIS A 83 -40.66 -31.43 -21.74
N GLU A 84 -41.27 -30.70 -20.80
CA GLU A 84 -40.57 -29.68 -19.98
C GLU A 84 -39.39 -30.20 -19.11
N PRO A 85 -39.32 -31.47 -18.61
CA PRO A 85 -38.22 -31.90 -17.76
C PRO A 85 -36.92 -32.27 -18.53
N HIS A 86 -36.98 -32.40 -19.86
CA HIS A 86 -35.81 -32.78 -20.66
C HIS A 86 -34.96 -31.59 -21.10
N ARG A 87 -35.58 -30.45 -21.47
CA ARG A 87 -34.86 -29.25 -21.91
C ARG A 87 -34.09 -28.58 -20.76
N SER A 88 -34.73 -28.45 -19.62
CA SER A 88 -34.14 -27.93 -18.38
C SER A 88 -33.01 -28.81 -17.83
N ARG A 89 -33.11 -30.14 -17.98
CA ARG A 89 -32.01 -31.08 -17.67
C ARG A 89 -30.83 -30.98 -18.64
N MET A 90 -31.09 -30.75 -19.93
CA MET A 90 -30.01 -30.60 -20.92
C MET A 90 -29.28 -29.26 -20.78
N GLU A 91 -30.00 -28.17 -20.54
CA GLU A 91 -29.39 -26.86 -20.25
C GLU A 91 -28.59 -26.89 -18.94
N ALA A 92 -29.13 -27.50 -17.87
CA ALA A 92 -28.37 -27.66 -16.61
C ALA A 92 -27.10 -28.53 -16.78
N LYS A 93 -27.14 -29.58 -17.63
CA LYS A 93 -25.97 -30.40 -17.95
C LYS A 93 -24.96 -29.66 -18.82
N PHE A 94 -25.41 -28.85 -19.77
CA PHE A 94 -24.54 -28.03 -20.61
C PHE A 94 -23.83 -26.96 -19.78
N ASP A 95 -24.58 -26.26 -18.94
CA ASP A 95 -24.09 -25.17 -18.09
C ASP A 95 -23.17 -25.69 -16.95
N SER A 96 -23.43 -26.91 -16.47
CA SER A 96 -22.52 -27.67 -15.58
C SER A 96 -21.22 -28.06 -16.29
N ARG A 97 -21.27 -28.53 -17.54
CA ARG A 97 -20.09 -28.88 -18.33
C ARG A 97 -19.25 -27.66 -18.70
N VAL A 98 -19.86 -26.53 -19.05
CA VAL A 98 -19.15 -25.28 -19.32
C VAL A 98 -18.46 -24.77 -18.05
N ARG A 99 -19.14 -24.79 -16.89
CA ARG A 99 -18.52 -24.44 -15.60
C ARG A 99 -17.41 -25.42 -15.20
N MET A 100 -17.56 -26.72 -15.50
CA MET A 100 -16.52 -27.73 -15.24
C MET A 100 -15.30 -27.52 -16.14
N LEU A 101 -15.49 -27.21 -17.43
CA LEU A 101 -14.41 -26.92 -18.38
C LEU A 101 -13.71 -25.58 -18.10
N GLN A 102 -14.44 -24.55 -17.67
CA GLN A 102 -13.84 -23.29 -17.21
C GLN A 102 -13.05 -23.50 -15.90
N ARG A 103 -13.57 -24.32 -14.97
CA ARG A 103 -12.86 -24.69 -13.73
C ARG A 103 -11.67 -25.60 -13.99
N SER A 104 -11.69 -26.49 -14.98
CA SER A 104 -10.56 -27.35 -15.33
C SER A 104 -9.47 -26.55 -16.03
N ARG A 105 -9.81 -25.70 -17.01
CA ARG A 105 -8.85 -24.76 -17.62
C ARG A 105 -8.21 -23.81 -16.60
N ALA A 106 -8.98 -23.33 -15.61
CA ALA A 106 -8.42 -22.54 -14.51
C ALA A 106 -7.54 -23.39 -13.57
N ARG A 107 -7.92 -24.65 -13.28
CA ARG A 107 -7.13 -25.55 -12.43
C ARG A 107 -5.82 -26.01 -13.07
N ASP A 108 -5.79 -26.11 -14.39
CA ASP A 108 -4.61 -26.55 -15.15
C ASP A 108 -3.68 -25.36 -15.48
N ALA A 109 -4.20 -24.13 -15.57
CA ALA A 109 -3.40 -22.93 -15.85
C ALA A 109 -2.69 -22.31 -14.62
N LEU A 110 -3.25 -22.47 -13.41
CA LEU A 110 -2.64 -21.95 -12.17
C LEU A 110 -1.33 -22.66 -11.74
N PRO A 111 -1.19 -23.99 -11.85
CA PRO A 111 0.05 -24.71 -11.52
C PRO A 111 1.19 -24.35 -12.48
N ASP A 112 0.90 -24.21 -13.78
CA ASP A 112 1.92 -23.93 -14.79
C ASP A 112 2.46 -22.50 -14.67
N ALA A 113 1.62 -21.50 -14.41
CA ALA A 113 2.08 -20.13 -14.20
C ALA A 113 2.92 -20.00 -12.92
N ALA A 114 2.48 -20.60 -11.80
CA ALA A 114 3.24 -20.61 -10.55
C ALA A 114 4.57 -21.38 -10.70
N ARG A 115 4.56 -22.48 -11.44
CA ARG A 115 5.76 -23.26 -11.77
C ARG A 115 6.72 -22.48 -12.66
N SER A 116 6.21 -21.79 -13.69
CA SER A 116 7.02 -20.92 -14.54
C SER A 116 7.64 -19.76 -13.74
N GLN A 117 6.88 -19.12 -12.85
CA GLN A 117 7.41 -18.08 -11.97
C GLN A 117 8.48 -18.62 -11.01
N SER A 118 8.27 -19.79 -10.43
CA SER A 118 9.26 -20.47 -9.59
C SER A 118 10.54 -20.82 -10.36
N ILE A 119 10.42 -21.30 -11.61
CA ILE A 119 11.57 -21.59 -12.47
C ILE A 119 12.34 -20.29 -12.80
N LEU A 120 11.64 -19.22 -13.14
CA LEU A 120 12.25 -17.92 -13.46
C LEU A 120 12.94 -17.29 -12.24
N ALA A 121 12.34 -17.39 -11.05
CA ALA A 121 12.94 -16.94 -9.80
C ALA A 121 14.21 -17.76 -9.48
N SER A 122 14.12 -19.10 -9.60
CA SER A 122 15.28 -19.98 -9.40
C SER A 122 16.39 -19.73 -10.41
N GLN A 123 16.06 -19.47 -11.67
CA GLN A 123 17.06 -19.13 -12.71
C GLN A 123 17.72 -17.79 -12.42
N ARG A 124 16.95 -16.77 -12.02
CA ARG A 124 17.48 -15.46 -11.64
C ARG A 124 18.48 -15.57 -10.50
N GLN A 125 18.12 -16.29 -9.42
CA GLN A 125 19.03 -16.48 -8.29
C GLN A 125 20.27 -17.32 -8.67
N SER A 126 20.16 -18.25 -9.62
CA SER A 126 21.34 -19.00 -10.11
C SER A 126 22.34 -18.16 -10.90
N GLN A 127 21.92 -16.98 -11.38
CA GLN A 127 22.76 -16.01 -12.09
C GLN A 127 23.07 -14.77 -11.23
N ALA A 128 22.79 -14.83 -9.92
CA ALA A 128 23.01 -13.71 -9.04
C ALA A 128 24.51 -13.36 -8.95
N GLU A 129 24.80 -12.07 -8.96
CA GLU A 129 26.14 -11.53 -8.77
C GLU A 129 26.42 -11.41 -7.26
N THR A 130 27.50 -12.02 -6.77
CA THR A 130 27.91 -11.89 -5.37
C THR A 130 28.65 -10.57 -5.14
N VAL A 131 28.28 -9.85 -4.09
CA VAL A 131 28.96 -8.66 -3.58
C VAL A 131 29.48 -8.99 -2.18
N GLN A 132 30.80 -8.96 -2.03
CA GLN A 132 31.47 -9.24 -0.77
C GLN A 132 31.82 -7.91 -0.09
N GLY A 133 31.08 -7.57 0.96
CA GLY A 133 31.42 -6.44 1.80
C GLY A 133 32.32 -6.82 2.98
N SER A 134 32.81 -5.80 3.67
CA SER A 134 33.55 -5.97 4.93
C SER A 134 32.70 -6.48 6.10
N ALA A 135 31.38 -6.28 6.08
CA ALA A 135 30.49 -6.70 7.17
C ALA A 135 29.63 -7.92 6.81
N SER A 136 29.22 -8.05 5.55
CA SER A 136 28.34 -9.15 5.12
C SER A 136 28.43 -9.44 3.61
N VAL A 137 27.70 -10.47 3.17
CA VAL A 137 27.65 -10.91 1.78
C VAL A 137 26.26 -10.67 1.21
N PHE A 138 26.22 -10.07 0.03
CA PHE A 138 25.01 -9.85 -0.74
C PHE A 138 25.06 -10.62 -2.06
N GLN A 139 23.89 -10.96 -2.59
CA GLN A 139 23.68 -11.53 -3.91
C GLN A 139 22.64 -10.69 -4.65
N ILE A 140 22.97 -10.25 -5.86
CA ILE A 140 22.10 -9.41 -6.68
C ILE A 140 21.60 -10.22 -7.87
N ALA A 141 20.29 -10.43 -7.92
CA ALA A 141 19.62 -11.03 -9.06
C ALA A 141 18.97 -9.93 -9.91
N PHE A 142 19.52 -9.68 -11.10
CA PHE A 142 18.94 -8.74 -12.07
C PHE A 142 17.90 -9.42 -12.94
N ALA A 143 16.70 -8.83 -13.05
CA ALA A 143 15.76 -9.19 -14.09
C ALA A 143 16.34 -8.89 -15.48
N GLY A 144 15.92 -9.64 -16.50
CA GLY A 144 16.38 -9.43 -17.88
C GLY A 144 16.00 -8.07 -18.48
N SER A 145 15.09 -7.34 -17.82
CA SER A 145 14.69 -5.97 -18.15
C SER A 145 15.73 -4.92 -17.73
N VAL A 146 16.64 -5.24 -16.81
CA VAL A 146 17.63 -4.30 -16.28
C VAL A 146 18.71 -4.01 -17.34
N PRO A 147 18.91 -2.73 -17.73
CA PRO A 147 19.97 -2.33 -18.66
C PRO A 147 21.36 -2.74 -18.16
N SER A 148 22.24 -3.18 -19.05
CA SER A 148 23.57 -3.67 -18.65
C SER A 148 24.47 -2.56 -18.09
N ASP A 149 24.31 -1.33 -18.58
CA ASP A 149 25.02 -0.14 -18.12
C ASP A 149 24.55 0.35 -16.74
N ALA A 150 23.34 0.00 -16.31
CA ALA A 150 22.82 0.29 -14.97
C ALA A 150 23.46 -0.57 -13.87
N ARG A 151 23.93 -1.78 -14.21
CA ARG A 151 24.38 -2.77 -13.21
C ARG A 151 25.54 -2.29 -12.35
N ASN A 152 26.43 -1.45 -12.88
CA ASN A 152 27.57 -0.98 -12.11
C ASN A 152 27.12 -0.08 -10.95
N ALA A 153 26.34 0.97 -11.23
CA ALA A 153 25.78 1.84 -10.20
C ALA A 153 24.95 1.09 -9.15
N LEU A 154 24.16 0.11 -9.59
CA LEU A 154 23.39 -0.73 -8.67
C LEU A 154 24.28 -1.59 -7.76
N ARG A 155 25.42 -2.07 -8.29
CA ARG A 155 26.39 -2.87 -7.52
C ARG A 155 27.15 -2.02 -6.51
N GLU A 156 27.57 -0.81 -6.86
CA GLU A 156 28.25 0.11 -5.94
C GLU A 156 27.37 0.44 -4.72
N ALA A 157 26.08 0.71 -4.94
CA ALA A 157 25.13 0.91 -3.85
C ALA A 157 24.99 -0.33 -2.94
N VAL A 158 24.96 -1.54 -3.52
CA VAL A 158 24.93 -2.78 -2.72
C VAL A 158 26.25 -3.00 -1.98
N GLN A 159 27.39 -2.65 -2.59
CA GLN A 159 28.71 -2.73 -1.94
C GLN A 159 28.76 -1.84 -0.69
N ALA A 160 28.30 -0.59 -0.80
CA ALA A 160 28.24 0.32 0.33
C ALA A 160 27.40 -0.23 1.50
N TRP A 161 26.27 -0.89 1.22
CA TRP A 161 25.48 -1.57 2.25
C TRP A 161 26.16 -2.84 2.78
N ALA A 162 26.75 -3.68 1.92
CA ALA A 162 27.44 -4.90 2.32
C ALA A 162 28.65 -4.61 3.24
N ASP A 163 29.28 -3.44 3.10
CA ASP A 163 30.40 -3.02 3.93
C ASP A 163 30.02 -2.69 5.37
N VAL A 164 28.75 -2.36 5.62
CA VAL A 164 28.28 -1.87 6.93
C VAL A 164 27.11 -2.66 7.53
N TRP A 165 26.40 -3.45 6.73
CA TRP A 165 25.23 -4.21 7.18
C TRP A 165 25.67 -5.40 8.05
N PRO A 166 25.28 -5.43 9.34
CA PRO A 166 25.66 -6.53 10.22
C PRO A 166 24.79 -7.75 9.93
N ALA A 167 25.42 -8.90 9.73
CA ALA A 167 24.72 -10.17 9.58
C ALA A 167 25.49 -11.28 10.31
N THR A 168 24.78 -12.26 10.87
CA THR A 168 25.35 -13.50 11.39
C THR A 168 26.20 -14.18 10.32
N ASP A 169 27.36 -14.73 10.72
CA ASP A 169 28.26 -15.44 9.84
C ASP A 169 27.53 -16.52 9.01
N GLY A 170 27.81 -16.53 7.70
CA GLY A 170 27.20 -17.47 6.75
C GLY A 170 25.87 -17.01 6.15
N VAL A 171 25.26 -15.93 6.64
CA VAL A 171 24.06 -15.35 6.02
C VAL A 171 24.44 -14.57 4.76
N THR A 172 23.76 -14.88 3.65
CA THR A 172 23.83 -14.10 2.40
C THR A 172 22.48 -13.44 2.14
N LEU A 173 22.50 -12.12 1.98
CA LEU A 173 21.32 -11.29 1.69
C LEU A 173 21.10 -11.28 0.18
N ARG A 174 19.87 -11.55 -0.26
CA ARG A 174 19.51 -11.69 -1.67
C ARG A 174 18.62 -10.52 -2.07
N ILE A 175 19.05 -9.79 -3.08
CA ILE A 175 18.36 -8.62 -3.62
C ILE A 175 17.89 -8.99 -5.03
N GLU A 176 16.61 -8.81 -5.32
CA GLU A 176 16.10 -8.86 -6.70
C GLU A 176 15.82 -7.47 -7.21
N ILE A 177 16.31 -7.17 -8.42
CA ILE A 177 16.13 -5.88 -9.08
C ILE A 177 15.36 -6.06 -10.38
N ASP A 178 14.28 -5.29 -10.54
CA ASP A 178 13.50 -5.17 -11.77
C ASP A 178 13.58 -3.74 -12.34
N TRP A 179 13.31 -3.63 -13.64
CA TRP A 179 13.26 -2.41 -14.41
C TRP A 179 11.94 -2.35 -15.16
N THR A 180 10.99 -1.56 -14.66
CA THR A 180 9.58 -1.64 -15.10
C THR A 180 8.93 -0.27 -15.16
N VAL A 181 7.71 -0.18 -15.69
CA VAL A 181 6.97 1.09 -15.68
C VAL A 181 6.30 1.26 -14.32
N LEU A 182 6.68 2.30 -13.58
CA LEU A 182 6.03 2.70 -12.33
C LEU A 182 5.15 3.95 -12.55
N PRO A 183 4.24 4.27 -11.60
CA PRO A 183 3.45 5.49 -11.65
C PRO A 183 4.31 6.75 -11.82
N THR A 184 3.72 7.79 -12.42
CA THR A 184 4.39 9.08 -12.59
C THR A 184 4.81 9.64 -11.22
N GLY A 185 6.05 10.11 -11.12
CA GLY A 185 6.61 10.66 -9.88
C GLY A 185 7.27 9.63 -8.97
N VAL A 186 7.17 8.33 -9.27
CA VAL A 186 7.85 7.26 -8.52
C VAL A 186 9.17 6.92 -9.24
N LEU A 187 10.29 7.12 -8.55
CA LEU A 187 11.63 6.80 -9.08
C LEU A 187 11.88 5.29 -9.02
N ALA A 188 11.65 4.71 -7.85
CA ALA A 188 11.74 3.29 -7.61
C ALA A 188 10.78 2.92 -6.47
N ALA A 189 10.66 1.62 -6.20
CA ALA A 189 9.95 1.10 -5.05
C ALA A 189 10.67 -0.16 -4.57
N ALA A 190 10.97 -0.20 -3.28
CA ALA A 190 11.52 -1.36 -2.61
C ALA A 190 10.67 -1.80 -1.42
N GLY A 191 10.90 -3.03 -1.01
CA GLY A 191 10.34 -3.55 0.24
C GLY A 191 10.89 -4.92 0.56
N SER A 192 10.69 -5.32 1.82
CA SER A 192 10.95 -6.68 2.21
C SER A 192 9.91 -7.60 1.58
N VAL A 193 10.35 -8.74 1.01
CA VAL A 193 9.37 -9.67 0.40
C VAL A 193 8.45 -10.31 1.42
N ARG A 194 8.87 -10.31 2.69
CA ARG A 194 8.16 -10.95 3.79
C ARG A 194 8.58 -10.33 5.11
N PHE A 195 7.60 -10.15 5.99
CA PHE A 195 7.84 -9.94 7.40
C PHE A 195 7.65 -11.25 8.17
N VAL A 196 8.50 -11.49 9.17
CA VAL A 196 8.40 -12.63 10.09
C VAL A 196 8.12 -12.14 11.50
N PRO A 197 7.27 -12.83 12.28
CA PRO A 197 7.07 -12.48 13.68
C PRO A 197 8.34 -12.81 14.48
N GLY A 198 8.67 -11.98 15.47
CA GLY A 198 9.53 -12.39 16.57
C GLY A 198 8.76 -13.30 17.52
N ASP A 199 9.46 -14.30 18.04
CA ASP A 199 8.95 -15.39 18.89
C ASP A 199 9.78 -15.57 20.18
N GLY A 200 10.51 -14.53 20.57
CA GLY A 200 11.39 -14.50 21.73
C GLY A 200 12.85 -14.27 21.32
N ASP A 201 13.75 -14.22 22.31
CA ASP A 201 15.19 -13.98 22.08
C ASP A 201 15.73 -14.84 20.91
N PRO A 202 16.34 -14.24 19.87
CA PRO A 202 16.80 -12.84 19.76
C PRO A 202 15.83 -11.85 19.08
N LEU A 203 14.61 -12.26 18.72
CA LEU A 203 13.60 -11.42 18.08
C LEU A 203 12.41 -11.17 19.02
N GLN A 204 12.20 -9.92 19.45
CA GLN A 204 11.14 -9.54 20.36
C GLN A 204 9.74 -10.03 19.91
N ASP A 205 9.00 -10.59 20.86
CA ASP A 205 7.58 -10.95 20.68
C ASP A 205 6.72 -9.76 20.23
N ASN A 206 5.60 -10.05 19.55
CA ASN A 206 4.65 -9.04 19.04
C ASN A 206 5.29 -7.97 18.13
N THR A 207 6.43 -8.28 17.53
CA THR A 207 7.11 -7.41 16.58
C THR A 207 7.33 -8.16 15.28
N ALA A 208 7.08 -7.52 14.15
CA ALA A 208 7.35 -8.07 12.83
C ALA A 208 8.69 -7.55 12.30
N TYR A 209 9.56 -8.43 11.81
CA TYR A 209 10.87 -8.09 11.27
C TYR A 209 10.87 -8.30 9.75
N SER A 210 11.49 -7.40 9.00
CA SER A 210 11.81 -7.67 7.59
C SER A 210 12.62 -8.97 7.54
N ILE A 211 12.40 -9.80 6.52
CA ILE A 211 13.10 -11.09 6.44
C ILE A 211 14.62 -10.90 6.37
N ALA A 212 15.08 -9.81 5.72
CA ALA A 212 16.50 -9.43 5.69
C ALA A 212 17.05 -9.23 7.10
N MET A 213 16.39 -8.41 7.93
CA MET A 213 16.80 -8.15 9.31
C MET A 213 16.74 -9.42 10.18
N ALA A 214 15.65 -10.17 10.10
CA ALA A 214 15.47 -11.38 10.90
C ALA A 214 16.56 -12.44 10.59
N ARG A 215 16.84 -12.70 9.30
CA ARG A 215 17.91 -13.60 8.89
C ARG A 215 19.27 -13.10 9.36
N SER A 216 19.53 -11.80 9.23
CA SER A 216 20.79 -11.19 9.68
C SER A 216 21.02 -11.25 11.19
N ILE A 217 19.97 -11.28 12.01
CA ILE A 217 20.09 -11.40 13.47
C ILE A 217 20.22 -12.87 13.91
N THR A 218 19.44 -13.76 13.29
CA THR A 218 19.25 -15.13 13.79
C THR A 218 20.08 -16.18 13.07
N GLY A 219 20.45 -15.93 11.81
CA GLY A 219 20.98 -16.94 10.91
C GLY A 219 19.94 -17.93 10.34
N ASP A 220 18.67 -17.86 10.76
CA ASP A 220 17.60 -18.73 10.25
C ASP A 220 16.99 -18.15 8.97
N ASP A 221 16.71 -18.98 7.97
CA ASP A 221 16.02 -18.61 6.72
C ASP A 221 14.49 -18.46 6.89
N PHE A 222 13.92 -18.86 8.02
CA PHE A 222 12.47 -18.84 8.29
C PHE A 222 11.67 -19.54 7.18
N GLY A 223 12.21 -20.65 6.68
CA GLY A 223 11.66 -21.39 5.55
C GLY A 223 11.58 -20.60 4.23
N LEU A 224 12.34 -19.51 4.08
CA LEU A 224 12.46 -18.81 2.80
C LEU A 224 13.24 -19.70 1.84
N SER A 225 12.66 -20.01 0.68
CA SER A 225 13.37 -20.74 -0.37
C SER A 225 14.62 -19.95 -0.80
N SER A 226 15.72 -20.66 -1.09
CA SER A 226 16.94 -20.09 -1.69
C SER A 226 16.66 -19.29 -2.99
N SER A 227 15.57 -19.60 -3.69
CA SER A 227 15.13 -18.96 -4.93
C SER A 227 14.39 -17.63 -4.76
N LEU A 228 14.00 -17.24 -3.53
CA LEU A 228 13.32 -15.98 -3.26
C LEU A 228 14.29 -14.95 -2.69
N PRO A 229 14.24 -13.68 -3.11
CA PRO A 229 15.09 -12.65 -2.52
C PRO A 229 14.61 -12.29 -1.11
N ASP A 230 15.43 -11.60 -0.34
CA ASP A 230 15.04 -10.96 0.93
C ASP A 230 14.42 -9.58 0.67
N VAL A 231 14.96 -8.89 -0.34
CA VAL A 231 14.56 -7.55 -0.77
C VAL A 231 14.21 -7.57 -2.26
N SER A 232 13.09 -6.95 -2.62
CA SER A 232 12.74 -6.72 -4.02
C SER A 232 12.71 -5.22 -4.28
N ILE A 233 13.33 -4.80 -5.38
CA ILE A 233 13.42 -3.41 -5.81
C ILE A 233 12.99 -3.31 -7.27
N ALA A 234 12.11 -2.37 -7.58
CA ALA A 234 11.71 -2.06 -8.95
C ALA A 234 12.09 -0.61 -9.27
N PHE A 235 12.89 -0.41 -10.32
CA PHE A 235 13.21 0.92 -10.84
C PHE A 235 12.28 1.31 -11.98
N ASN A 236 11.93 2.60 -12.04
CA ASN A 236 11.08 3.12 -13.09
C ASN A 236 11.86 3.30 -14.40
N SER A 237 11.57 2.44 -15.36
CA SER A 237 12.10 2.44 -16.73
C SER A 237 11.84 3.71 -17.55
N ARG A 238 10.97 4.62 -17.06
CA ARG A 238 10.66 5.90 -17.74
C ARG A 238 11.49 7.08 -17.23
N ILE A 239 12.31 6.88 -16.21
CA ILE A 239 13.14 7.92 -15.62
C ILE A 239 14.44 8.04 -16.43
N ASN A 240 14.93 9.27 -16.54
CA ASN A 240 16.23 9.55 -17.11
C ASN A 240 17.30 9.31 -16.05
N TRP A 241 17.98 8.17 -16.11
CA TRP A 241 18.94 7.74 -15.09
C TRP A 241 20.38 8.09 -15.47
N ASN A 242 21.14 8.62 -14.51
CA ASN A 242 22.60 8.55 -14.54
C ASN A 242 23.03 7.17 -14.03
N THR A 243 23.53 6.33 -14.94
CA THR A 243 24.02 4.98 -14.65
C THR A 243 25.54 4.90 -14.53
N ASP A 244 26.24 5.97 -14.88
CA ASP A 244 27.70 6.06 -14.89
C ASP A 244 28.18 6.74 -13.61
N THR A 245 28.74 5.95 -12.70
CA THR A 245 29.23 6.41 -11.40
C THR A 245 30.51 7.26 -11.49
N SER A 246 31.16 7.30 -12.66
CA SER A 246 32.35 8.13 -12.88
C SER A 246 32.04 9.60 -13.21
N ARG A 247 30.76 9.92 -13.46
CA ARG A 247 30.31 11.28 -13.78
C ARG A 247 29.18 11.71 -12.86
N ALA A 248 29.08 13.02 -12.66
CA ALA A 248 27.89 13.60 -12.06
C ALA A 248 26.67 13.50 -13.03
N PRO A 249 25.46 13.28 -12.51
CA PRO A 249 24.22 13.46 -13.26
C PRO A 249 24.10 14.91 -13.74
N SER A 250 23.51 15.09 -14.92
CA SER A 250 23.02 16.40 -15.34
C SER A 250 21.81 16.83 -14.48
N ALA A 251 21.41 18.09 -14.57
CA ALA A 251 20.24 18.62 -13.86
C ALA A 251 18.90 17.97 -14.25
N PHE A 252 18.88 17.05 -15.23
CA PHE A 252 17.70 16.32 -15.70
C PHE A 252 17.83 14.80 -15.54
N GLU A 253 18.92 14.33 -14.96
CA GLU A 253 19.15 12.91 -14.66
C GLU A 253 19.00 12.66 -13.16
N TYR A 254 18.44 11.51 -12.81
CA TYR A 254 18.44 11.02 -11.43
C TYR A 254 19.61 10.07 -11.26
N ASP A 255 20.37 10.24 -10.18
CA ASP A 255 21.50 9.37 -9.90
C ASP A 255 21.04 7.98 -9.45
N LEU A 256 21.37 6.95 -10.22
CA LEU A 256 20.86 5.60 -9.98
C LEU A 256 21.44 4.98 -8.69
N GLU A 257 22.71 5.23 -8.40
CA GLU A 257 23.37 4.74 -7.18
C GLU A 257 22.73 5.34 -5.93
N THR A 258 22.50 6.66 -5.95
CA THR A 258 21.80 7.37 -4.87
C THR A 258 20.41 6.81 -4.60
N VAL A 259 19.61 6.60 -5.65
CA VAL A 259 18.27 6.01 -5.48
C VAL A 259 18.36 4.55 -5.02
N MET A 260 19.31 3.76 -5.52
CA MET A 260 19.49 2.37 -5.04
C MET A 260 19.89 2.31 -3.56
N LEU A 261 20.75 3.21 -3.09
CA LEU A 261 21.11 3.31 -1.67
C LEU A 261 19.88 3.58 -0.80
N HIS A 262 19.01 4.48 -1.25
CA HIS A 262 17.75 4.83 -0.60
C HIS A 262 16.79 3.62 -0.54
N GLU A 263 16.55 2.99 -1.69
CA GLU A 263 15.63 1.85 -1.79
C GLU A 263 16.11 0.63 -1.00
N LEU A 264 17.42 0.40 -0.92
CA LEU A 264 17.98 -0.65 -0.06
C LEU A 264 17.68 -0.41 1.42
N ALA A 265 17.70 0.85 1.89
CA ALA A 265 17.34 1.14 3.29
C ALA A 265 15.91 0.70 3.60
N HIS A 266 14.94 0.99 2.71
CA HIS A 266 13.56 0.51 2.84
C HIS A 266 13.49 -1.02 2.84
N GLY A 267 14.10 -1.65 1.84
CA GLY A 267 14.09 -3.11 1.71
C GLY A 267 14.69 -3.83 2.92
N LEU A 268 15.74 -3.26 3.50
CA LEU A 268 16.46 -3.84 4.63
C LEU A 268 15.76 -3.57 5.96
N PHE A 269 15.34 -2.33 6.25
CA PHE A 269 14.83 -1.99 7.59
C PHE A 269 13.93 -0.76 7.73
N MET A 270 13.97 0.23 6.84
CA MET A 270 13.12 1.44 6.92
C MET A 270 11.75 1.19 6.29
N ASP A 271 11.07 0.15 6.78
CA ASP A 271 9.76 -0.30 6.30
C ASP A 271 8.93 -0.78 7.49
N GLY A 272 7.61 -0.72 7.36
CA GLY A 272 6.73 -1.11 8.44
C GLY A 272 5.26 -1.23 8.11
N ALA A 273 4.44 -1.17 9.16
CA ALA A 273 3.05 -1.56 9.12
C ALA A 273 2.05 -0.40 9.29
N VAL A 274 2.52 0.80 9.61
CA VAL A 274 1.68 1.96 9.91
C VAL A 274 0.83 2.34 8.70
N GLN A 275 -0.49 2.30 8.88
CA GLN A 275 -1.48 2.73 7.91
C GLN A 275 -2.50 3.64 8.59
N LEU A 276 -2.86 4.73 7.92
CA LEU A 276 -4.01 5.55 8.32
C LEU A 276 -5.26 5.07 7.60
N ASP A 277 -6.29 4.66 8.33
CA ASP A 277 -7.62 4.48 7.75
C ASP A 277 -8.27 5.86 7.54
N PRO A 278 -8.46 6.30 6.28
CA PRO A 278 -9.00 7.63 5.99
C PRO A 278 -10.46 7.80 6.41
N ARG A 279 -11.18 6.71 6.75
CA ARG A 279 -12.59 6.77 7.17
C ARG A 279 -12.76 6.91 8.67
N SER A 280 -11.93 6.20 9.43
CA SER A 280 -11.99 6.19 10.90
C SER A 280 -10.98 7.13 11.54
N ASN A 281 -9.99 7.62 10.79
CA ASN A 281 -8.85 8.38 11.30
C ASN A 281 -8.11 7.63 12.41
N VAL A 282 -8.02 6.30 12.25
CA VAL A 282 -7.33 5.40 13.17
C VAL A 282 -6.07 4.90 12.50
N VAL A 283 -4.97 4.90 13.25
CA VAL A 283 -3.74 4.25 12.84
C VAL A 283 -3.83 2.76 13.15
N ALA A 284 -3.51 1.93 12.16
CA ALA A 284 -3.48 0.49 12.28
C ALA A 284 -2.18 -0.07 11.70
N PHE A 285 -1.77 -1.26 12.15
CA PHE A 285 -0.60 -1.97 11.63
C PHE A 285 -0.92 -2.80 10.37
N GLY A 286 -1.81 -2.26 9.52
CA GLY A 286 -2.13 -2.79 8.20
C GLY A 286 -2.30 -4.31 8.14
N ARG A 287 -1.57 -4.92 7.20
CA ARG A 287 -1.61 -6.38 6.94
C ARG A 287 -0.86 -7.21 7.99
N LEU A 288 0.07 -6.61 8.73
CA LEU A 288 0.86 -7.34 9.72
C LEU A 288 0.07 -7.56 11.02
N GLY A 289 -0.87 -6.65 11.33
CA GLY A 289 -1.67 -6.71 12.56
C GLY A 289 -0.86 -6.44 13.85
N THR A 290 0.44 -6.24 13.72
CA THR A 290 1.42 -5.99 14.77
C THR A 290 2.46 -4.99 14.22
N PRO A 291 3.07 -4.14 15.05
CA PRO A 291 4.08 -3.20 14.58
C PRO A 291 5.27 -3.93 13.95
N ALA A 292 5.82 -3.34 12.89
CA ALA A 292 7.13 -3.74 12.40
C ALA A 292 8.23 -3.25 13.33
N ARG A 293 9.44 -3.80 13.19
CA ARG A 293 10.57 -3.43 14.04
C ARG A 293 10.87 -1.94 13.99
N TYR A 294 10.76 -1.31 12.82
CA TYR A 294 10.89 0.14 12.67
C TYR A 294 9.82 0.92 13.44
N ASP A 295 8.57 0.46 13.38
CA ASP A 295 7.43 1.15 14.00
C ASP A 295 7.57 1.28 15.52
N ASN A 296 8.28 0.35 16.17
CA ASN A 296 8.54 0.39 17.61
C ASN A 296 9.39 1.61 18.06
N PHE A 297 10.08 2.26 17.14
CA PHE A 297 10.95 3.41 17.41
C PHE A 297 10.28 4.75 17.14
N LEU A 298 9.03 4.76 16.70
CA LEU A 298 8.31 6.00 16.44
C LEU A 298 7.94 6.69 17.76
N GLY A 299 8.15 8.00 17.80
CA GLY A 299 7.78 8.90 18.90
C GLY A 299 7.00 10.11 18.38
N VAL A 300 6.28 10.79 19.27
CA VAL A 300 5.43 11.95 18.93
C VAL A 300 5.76 13.12 19.84
N PHE A 301 6.15 14.28 19.32
CA PHE A 301 6.47 15.44 20.16
C PHE A 301 5.19 16.00 20.82
N THR A 302 5.21 16.19 22.14
CA THR A 302 4.16 16.91 22.92
C THR A 302 4.32 18.43 22.90
N GLY A 303 5.41 18.95 22.32
CA GLY A 303 5.81 20.35 22.43
C GLY A 303 6.72 20.66 23.63
N THR A 304 6.99 19.69 24.52
CA THR A 304 8.00 19.77 25.61
C THR A 304 9.29 19.00 25.31
N ASN A 305 9.52 18.61 24.05
CA ASN A 305 10.56 17.65 23.62
C ASN A 305 10.41 16.24 24.22
N GLU A 306 9.25 15.92 24.79
CA GLU A 306 8.94 14.60 25.34
C GLU A 306 8.05 13.81 24.36
N PRO A 307 8.26 12.49 24.21
CA PRO A 307 7.40 11.68 23.37
C PRO A 307 6.02 11.43 24.03
N GLU A 308 4.92 11.87 23.42
CA GLU A 308 3.53 11.72 23.89
C GLU A 308 3.13 10.25 24.05
N SER A 309 3.62 9.40 23.14
CA SER A 309 3.44 7.95 23.20
C SER A 309 4.01 7.35 24.48
N CYS A 310 4.92 8.05 25.17
CA CYS A 310 5.62 7.59 26.35
C CYS A 310 4.95 8.00 27.66
N GLU A 311 4.18 9.08 27.67
CA GLU A 311 3.65 9.63 28.91
C GLU A 311 2.42 8.86 29.43
N ASN A 312 1.68 8.19 28.55
CA ASN A 312 0.38 7.59 28.89
C ASN A 312 0.28 6.07 28.69
N GLY A 313 1.38 5.36 28.43
CA GLY A 313 1.35 3.93 28.10
C GLY A 313 0.55 3.61 26.83
N SER A 314 0.38 4.62 25.95
CA SER A 314 -0.32 4.45 24.68
C SER A 314 0.54 3.63 23.73
N THR A 315 -0.01 2.52 23.26
CA THR A 315 0.60 1.69 22.21
C THR A 315 0.21 2.16 20.80
N THR A 316 -0.44 3.32 20.68
CA THR A 316 -0.98 3.84 19.42
C THR A 316 -0.36 5.17 19.05
N VAL A 317 0.01 5.33 17.77
CA VAL A 317 0.35 6.63 17.18
C VAL A 317 -0.95 7.39 16.95
N PRO A 318 -1.08 8.61 17.48
CA PRO A 318 -2.18 9.50 17.12
C PRO A 318 -2.19 9.75 15.61
N ALA A 319 -3.38 9.71 15.00
CA ALA A 319 -3.50 9.91 13.56
C ALA A 319 -3.00 11.29 13.10
N ASP A 320 -3.13 12.31 13.94
CA ASP A 320 -2.61 13.65 13.67
C ASP A 320 -1.08 13.69 13.68
N ALA A 321 -0.40 12.81 14.43
CA ALA A 321 1.06 12.75 14.47
C ALA A 321 1.65 12.29 13.12
N ILE A 322 1.03 11.33 12.44
CA ILE A 322 1.48 10.87 11.11
C ILE A 322 1.04 11.79 9.97
N THR A 323 0.40 12.92 10.30
CA THR A 323 0.03 14.00 9.38
C THR A 323 0.45 15.39 9.88
N SER A 324 1.49 15.45 10.72
CA SER A 324 2.06 16.70 11.25
C SER A 324 3.58 16.59 11.43
N ASP A 325 4.23 17.69 11.79
CA ASP A 325 5.67 17.77 12.12
C ASP A 325 6.03 17.17 13.49
N ARG A 326 5.12 16.43 14.11
CA ARG A 326 5.29 15.89 15.46
C ARG A 326 5.98 14.53 15.49
N LEU A 327 6.11 13.85 14.36
CA LEU A 327 6.61 12.48 14.31
C LEU A 327 8.15 12.44 14.26
N PHE A 328 8.76 11.53 15.01
CA PHE A 328 10.20 11.30 14.98
C PHE A 328 10.57 9.84 15.25
N PHE A 329 11.80 9.47 14.90
CA PHE A 329 12.45 8.21 15.23
C PHE A 329 13.32 8.37 16.48
N MET A 330 13.08 7.55 17.50
CA MET A 330 13.80 7.50 18.78
C MET A 330 15.06 6.64 18.68
N SER A 331 16.18 7.19 18.24
CA SER A 331 17.40 6.36 18.08
C SER A 331 18.18 6.10 19.38
N SER A 332 17.93 6.85 20.45
CA SER A 332 18.53 6.69 21.78
C SER A 332 17.57 7.14 22.89
N ASN A 333 17.98 6.93 24.16
CA ASN A 333 17.17 7.03 25.38
C ASN A 333 16.08 8.10 25.41
N ARG A 334 14.99 7.75 26.10
CA ARG A 334 13.70 8.46 26.26
C ARG A 334 13.80 9.96 26.62
N PHE A 335 15.00 10.47 26.96
CA PHE A 335 15.26 11.81 27.47
C PHE A 335 16.59 12.44 26.97
N GLY A 336 17.21 11.94 25.89
CA GLY A 336 18.49 12.45 25.38
C GLY A 336 18.50 12.66 23.87
N GLY A 337 19.24 13.67 23.41
CA GLY A 337 19.38 14.00 21.98
C GLY A 337 19.75 12.81 21.09
N GLY A 338 19.40 12.88 19.80
CA GLY A 338 19.48 11.74 18.89
C GLY A 338 18.19 11.32 18.22
N ASN A 339 17.12 12.09 18.38
CA ASN A 339 15.88 11.85 17.64
C ASN A 339 15.98 12.40 16.22
N PHE A 340 15.32 11.74 15.28
CA PHE A 340 15.27 12.17 13.88
C PHE A 340 13.83 12.43 13.48
N SER A 341 13.51 13.66 13.12
CA SER A 341 12.20 14.06 12.63
C SER A 341 11.85 13.28 11.36
N LEU A 342 10.60 12.84 11.26
CA LEU A 342 10.12 11.98 10.19
C LEU A 342 9.15 12.74 9.27
N TYR A 343 9.11 12.32 8.01
CA TYR A 343 8.17 12.86 7.04
C TYR A 343 6.73 12.45 7.38
N ALA A 344 5.92 13.41 7.80
CA ALA A 344 4.51 13.25 8.08
C ALA A 344 3.73 14.44 7.50
N PRO A 345 3.55 14.47 6.16
CA PRO A 345 2.85 15.56 5.48
C PRO A 345 1.39 15.68 5.94
N SER A 346 0.80 16.87 5.77
CA SER A 346 -0.61 17.13 6.14
C SER A 346 -1.64 16.19 5.49
N THR A 347 -1.27 15.52 4.40
CA THR A 347 -2.01 14.42 3.80
C THR A 347 -1.17 13.17 3.86
N TYR A 348 -1.62 12.14 4.59
CA TYR A 348 -0.94 10.86 4.67
C TYR A 348 -0.71 10.25 3.28
N GLN A 349 0.54 9.87 3.01
CA GLN A 349 0.99 9.26 1.77
C GLN A 349 1.42 7.81 2.05
N PRO A 350 0.60 6.81 1.70
CA PRO A 350 0.96 5.41 1.90
C PRO A 350 2.31 5.09 1.24
N GLY A 351 3.21 4.47 2.00
CA GLY A 351 4.55 4.11 1.54
C GLY A 351 5.57 5.25 1.53
N SER A 352 5.21 6.45 1.97
CA SER A 352 6.16 7.57 2.12
C SER A 352 6.11 8.18 3.52
N SER A 353 4.91 8.53 4.00
CA SER A 353 4.75 9.01 5.37
C SER A 353 5.33 8.00 6.36
N VAL A 354 5.93 8.48 7.46
CA VAL A 354 6.52 7.70 8.55
C VAL A 354 7.90 7.10 8.23
N TYR A 355 8.17 6.71 6.99
CA TYR A 355 9.35 5.90 6.64
C TYR A 355 10.49 6.71 5.99
N HIS A 356 10.44 8.03 6.08
CA HIS A 356 11.48 8.94 5.60
C HIS A 356 11.86 9.94 6.71
N PHE A 357 13.07 10.49 6.64
CA PHE A 357 13.40 11.69 7.39
C PHE A 357 12.54 12.88 6.93
N ALA A 358 12.46 13.91 7.77
CA ALA A 358 11.80 15.16 7.42
C ALA A 358 12.27 15.69 6.06
N GLU A 359 11.34 16.28 5.29
CA GLU A 359 11.60 16.75 3.92
C GLU A 359 12.59 17.92 3.86
N ASP A 360 12.65 18.76 4.90
CA ASP A 360 13.60 19.88 4.95
C ASP A 360 14.97 19.39 5.44
N GLU A 361 15.97 19.44 4.55
CA GLU A 361 17.37 19.11 4.85
C GLU A 361 17.90 19.85 6.09
N ARG A 362 17.43 21.08 6.35
CA ARG A 362 17.83 21.84 7.54
C ARG A 362 17.37 21.19 8.83
N VAL A 363 16.20 20.53 8.81
CA VAL A 363 15.70 19.75 9.94
C VAL A 363 16.57 18.51 10.12
N VAL A 364 16.87 17.78 9.04
CA VAL A 364 17.76 16.61 9.09
C VAL A 364 19.13 16.96 9.67
N LEU A 365 19.72 18.07 9.23
CA LEU A 365 21.00 18.57 9.75
C LEU A 365 20.92 18.97 11.23
N SER A 366 19.83 19.63 11.64
CA SER A 366 19.58 19.99 13.04
C SER A 366 19.44 18.74 13.92
N ASP A 367 18.74 17.72 13.44
CA ASP A 367 18.58 16.44 14.14
C ASP A 367 19.91 15.71 14.27
N CYS A 368 20.74 15.72 13.21
CA CYS A 368 22.11 15.21 13.25
C CYS A 368 22.96 15.95 14.29
N GLU A 369 22.92 17.28 14.34
CA GLU A 369 23.63 18.06 15.35
C GLU A 369 23.17 17.69 16.76
N GLY A 370 21.84 17.62 16.99
CA GLY A 370 21.25 17.17 18.25
C GLY A 370 21.61 15.73 18.61
N ALA A 371 21.92 14.90 17.62
CA ALA A 371 22.42 13.54 17.77
C ALA A 371 23.94 13.46 18.00
N GLY A 372 24.69 14.57 17.92
CA GLY A 372 26.15 14.56 17.95
C GLY A 372 26.79 13.97 16.70
N ILE A 373 26.07 13.95 15.57
CA ILE A 373 26.55 13.51 14.28
C ILE A 373 27.14 14.72 13.54
N PRO A 374 28.43 14.69 13.16
CA PRO A 374 29.02 15.77 12.38
C PRO A 374 28.29 15.97 11.05
N LYS A 375 28.15 17.23 10.62
CA LYS A 375 27.42 17.61 9.39
C LYS A 375 27.90 16.84 8.17
N GLU A 376 29.21 16.69 8.01
CA GLU A 376 29.86 15.98 6.91
C GLU A 376 29.58 14.46 6.90
N SER A 377 29.09 13.92 8.02
CA SER A 377 28.68 12.53 8.16
C SER A 377 27.16 12.35 8.18
N CYS A 378 26.40 13.45 8.17
CA CYS A 378 24.95 13.44 8.08
C CYS A 378 24.52 13.28 6.62
N SER A 379 23.40 12.60 6.38
CA SER A 379 22.88 12.37 5.03
C SER A 379 21.38 12.62 4.97
N ASP A 380 20.95 13.33 3.94
CA ASP A 380 19.55 13.50 3.53
C ASP A 380 19.09 12.41 2.53
N LEU A 381 19.87 11.32 2.38
CA LEU A 381 19.55 10.19 1.50
C LEU A 381 18.12 9.66 1.68
N MET A 382 17.63 9.60 2.92
CA MET A 382 16.31 9.06 3.26
C MET A 382 15.23 10.14 3.41
N THR A 383 15.38 11.29 2.75
CA THR A 383 14.28 12.25 2.56
C THR A 383 13.26 11.73 1.53
N PRO A 384 11.99 12.17 1.57
CA PRO A 384 10.93 11.63 0.71
C PRO A 384 11.05 11.97 -0.78
N ALA A 385 11.97 12.87 -1.15
CA ALA A 385 12.14 13.30 -2.52
C ALA A 385 13.63 13.51 -2.85
N LEU A 386 14.12 12.78 -3.85
CA LEU A 386 15.46 12.93 -4.40
C LEU A 386 15.36 13.70 -5.72
N PRO A 387 15.80 14.97 -5.80
CA PRO A 387 15.66 15.76 -7.02
C PRO A 387 16.66 15.31 -8.12
N PRO A 388 16.39 15.61 -9.40
CA PRO A 388 17.37 15.35 -10.46
C PRO A 388 18.64 16.19 -10.24
N GLY A 389 19.79 15.65 -10.64
CA GLY A 389 21.11 16.24 -10.40
C GLY A 389 21.64 16.08 -8.97
N TYR A 390 20.85 15.53 -8.05
CA TYR A 390 21.29 15.22 -6.69
C TYR A 390 22.13 13.94 -6.65
N ILE A 391 23.18 13.96 -5.83
CA ILE A 391 24.12 12.84 -5.63
C ILE A 391 24.31 12.65 -4.14
N GLN A 392 24.13 11.41 -3.68
CA GLN A 392 24.55 11.00 -2.36
C GLN A 392 24.96 9.53 -2.40
N HIS A 393 26.28 9.29 -2.40
CA HIS A 393 26.87 7.95 -2.39
C HIS A 393 27.28 7.49 -0.98
N ALA A 394 26.90 8.24 0.05
CA ALA A 394 27.06 7.86 1.44
C ALA A 394 25.71 7.58 2.12
N ILE A 395 25.61 6.44 2.80
CA ILE A 395 24.42 6.06 3.60
C ILE A 395 24.12 7.09 4.69
N GLY A 396 25.17 7.68 5.27
CA GLY A 396 25.09 8.65 6.36
C GLY A 396 25.00 8.03 7.76
N ARG A 397 25.63 8.67 8.73
CA ARG A 397 25.65 8.21 10.13
C ARG A 397 24.28 8.25 10.79
N ASN A 398 23.37 9.11 10.37
CA ASN A 398 21.99 9.14 10.85
C ASN A 398 21.24 7.87 10.44
N THR A 399 21.27 7.50 9.17
CA THR A 399 20.67 6.25 8.65
C THR A 399 21.30 5.02 9.32
N LEU A 400 22.64 4.98 9.46
CA LEU A 400 23.33 3.90 10.18
C LEU A 400 22.97 3.85 11.66
N ARG A 401 22.69 4.99 12.30
CA ARG A 401 22.25 5.03 13.69
C ARG A 401 20.87 4.40 13.86
N LEU A 402 19.92 4.69 12.97
CA LEU A 402 18.62 4.00 12.92
C LEU A 402 18.83 2.48 12.84
N MET A 403 19.57 2.01 11.83
CA MET A 403 19.88 0.59 11.63
C MET A 403 20.44 -0.07 12.90
N ASN A 404 21.47 0.54 13.48
CA ASN A 404 22.14 0.01 14.66
C ASN A 404 21.20 -0.03 15.88
N SER A 405 20.36 0.99 16.07
CA SER A 405 19.37 0.99 17.15
C SER A 405 18.37 -0.16 17.01
N MET A 406 17.90 -0.48 15.79
CA MET A 406 16.99 -1.60 15.58
C MET A 406 17.63 -2.97 15.81
N ILE A 407 18.84 -3.18 15.26
CA ILE A 407 19.51 -4.49 15.30
C ILE A 407 20.07 -4.80 16.69
N SER A 408 20.74 -3.83 17.34
CA SER A 408 21.38 -4.05 18.65
C SER A 408 20.38 -4.28 19.80
N THR A 409 19.10 -4.00 19.57
CA THR A 409 18.05 -4.06 20.58
C THR A 409 16.96 -5.07 20.21
N ALA A 410 17.23 -5.93 19.23
CA ALA A 410 16.25 -6.79 18.61
C ALA A 410 15.51 -7.73 19.59
N ASN A 411 16.14 -8.09 20.71
CA ASN A 411 15.56 -8.98 21.73
C ASN A 411 14.98 -8.25 22.94
N ALA A 412 15.03 -6.91 22.97
CA ALA A 412 14.66 -6.17 24.17
C ALA A 412 13.15 -6.33 24.48
N THR A 413 12.84 -6.85 25.67
CA THR A 413 11.46 -7.09 26.12
C THR A 413 10.87 -5.82 26.72
N GLY A 414 10.05 -5.12 25.94
CA GLY A 414 9.36 -3.90 26.35
C GLY A 414 8.55 -3.36 25.18
N ASN A 415 7.25 -3.63 25.16
CA ASN A 415 6.41 -3.47 23.98
C ASN A 415 6.09 -2.01 23.65
N GLY A 416 6.25 -1.67 22.37
CA GLY A 416 5.63 -0.52 21.72
C GLY A 416 6.46 0.75 21.76
N PHE A 417 6.06 1.68 20.88
CA PHE A 417 6.29 3.13 20.99
C PHE A 417 6.65 3.46 22.43
N CYS A 418 7.94 3.71 22.69
CA CYS A 418 8.54 3.95 24.02
C CYS A 418 9.26 2.80 24.72
N PHE A 419 10.10 2.08 23.98
CA PHE A 419 11.28 1.48 24.57
C PHE A 419 12.55 2.14 24.04
N VAL A 420 13.46 2.45 24.97
CA VAL A 420 14.88 2.62 24.65
C VAL A 420 15.66 1.77 25.64
N PRO A 421 16.61 0.93 25.21
CA PRO A 421 17.47 0.25 26.16
C PRO A 421 18.34 1.28 26.87
N GLY A 422 18.06 1.48 28.15
CA GLY A 422 19.00 2.01 29.13
C GLY A 422 19.63 0.84 29.86
N GLY A 423 20.97 0.81 29.90
CA GLY A 423 21.71 -0.21 30.64
C GLY A 423 21.41 -0.21 32.14
N GLY A 424 21.50 -1.39 32.74
CA GLY A 424 21.55 -1.59 34.19
C GLY A 424 20.28 -2.20 34.80
N SER A 425 20.38 -3.51 35.06
CA SER A 425 19.59 -4.36 35.97
C SER A 425 18.58 -3.72 36.94
N SER A 426 17.36 -4.28 37.02
CA SER A 426 16.83 -4.94 38.23
C SER A 426 15.40 -5.48 38.01
N ASP A 427 15.14 -6.62 38.65
CA ASP A 427 13.93 -7.45 38.62
C ASP A 427 12.60 -6.72 38.89
N SER A 428 11.49 -7.20 38.30
CA SER A 428 10.39 -7.87 39.02
C SER A 428 9.13 -8.16 38.17
N ASP A 429 8.74 -9.44 38.18
CA ASP A 429 7.43 -10.10 38.17
C ASP A 429 6.25 -9.69 37.24
N ASP A 430 5.90 -10.69 36.39
CA ASP A 430 4.60 -11.20 35.96
C ASP A 430 3.28 -10.60 36.50
N SER A 431 2.33 -10.29 35.60
CA SER A 431 1.17 -11.15 35.29
C SER A 431 0.05 -10.43 34.51
N GLN A 432 -0.80 -11.25 33.85
CA GLN A 432 -2.11 -10.96 33.23
C GLN A 432 -2.12 -10.83 31.69
N ALA A 433 -1.95 -11.98 31.04
CA ALA A 433 -2.42 -12.24 29.69
C ALA A 433 -3.95 -12.31 29.64
N THR A 434 -4.60 -11.44 28.87
CA THR A 434 -5.99 -11.65 28.43
C THR A 434 -6.01 -11.86 26.91
N ARG A 435 -6.15 -13.14 26.52
CA ARG A 435 -6.42 -13.56 25.15
C ARG A 435 -7.82 -13.13 24.74
N ILE A 436 -7.94 -12.33 23.67
CA ILE A 436 -9.23 -12.09 23.01
C ILE A 436 -9.16 -12.67 21.59
N ILE A 437 -9.95 -13.71 21.36
CA ILE A 437 -10.22 -14.30 20.06
C ILE A 437 -11.33 -13.47 19.41
N PHE A 438 -11.07 -12.88 18.24
CA PHE A 438 -12.14 -12.40 17.36
C PHE A 438 -12.05 -13.05 15.98
N ILE A 439 -13.09 -13.84 15.69
CA ILE A 439 -13.36 -14.41 14.37
C ILE A 439 -14.42 -13.53 13.67
N SER A 440 -14.08 -13.10 12.46
CA SER A 440 -14.92 -12.96 11.26
C SER A 440 -15.69 -11.68 10.89
N ALA A 441 -15.72 -11.50 9.56
CA ALA A 441 -16.78 -10.95 8.69
C ALA A 441 -16.72 -9.47 8.28
N ALA A 442 -15.75 -9.10 7.42
CA ALA A 442 -15.84 -7.89 6.59
C ALA A 442 -15.19 -8.08 5.20
N ALA A 443 -15.54 -9.15 4.48
CA ALA A 443 -15.21 -9.30 3.07
C ALA A 443 -16.50 -9.36 2.26
N LEU A 444 -17.02 -8.20 1.83
CA LEU A 444 -17.91 -8.05 0.64
C LEU A 444 -18.39 -6.61 0.35
N ALA A 445 -18.03 -5.58 1.14
CA ALA A 445 -18.47 -4.20 0.86
C ALA A 445 -17.44 -3.33 0.08
N GLY A 446 -16.17 -3.72 0.02
CA GLY A 446 -15.09 -2.91 -0.58
C GLY A 446 -15.09 -2.85 -2.12
N VAL A 447 -15.65 -3.86 -2.80
CA VAL A 447 -15.52 -4.00 -4.26
C VAL A 447 -16.51 -3.13 -5.04
N VAL A 448 -17.65 -2.76 -4.45
CA VAL A 448 -18.70 -1.97 -5.14
C VAL A 448 -18.35 -0.48 -5.17
N VAL A 449 -17.64 0.04 -4.16
CA VAL A 449 -17.27 1.46 -4.08
C VAL A 449 -16.16 1.81 -5.08
N LEU A 450 -15.20 0.90 -5.31
CA LEU A 450 -14.11 1.10 -6.27
C LEU A 450 -14.60 1.10 -7.74
N LEU A 451 -15.63 0.30 -8.05
CA LEU A 451 -16.19 0.24 -9.42
C LEU A 451 -17.04 1.48 -9.77
N VAL A 452 -17.77 2.06 -8.80
CA VAL A 452 -18.55 3.28 -9.03
C VAL A 452 -17.65 4.51 -9.14
N GLY A 453 -16.59 4.59 -8.32
CA GLY A 453 -15.59 5.67 -8.41
C GLY A 453 -14.87 5.69 -9.76
N ALA A 454 -14.44 4.53 -10.27
CA ALA A 454 -13.76 4.42 -11.55
C ALA A 454 -14.65 4.82 -12.75
N LEU A 455 -15.95 4.55 -12.70
CA LEU A 455 -16.90 4.92 -13.75
C LEU A 455 -17.20 6.43 -13.79
N LEU A 456 -17.27 7.09 -12.62
CA LEU A 456 -17.48 8.53 -12.53
C LEU A 456 -16.26 9.33 -13.01
N ILE A 457 -15.05 8.88 -12.69
CA ILE A 457 -13.80 9.50 -13.17
C ILE A 457 -13.67 9.34 -14.68
N ARG A 458 -13.96 8.15 -15.24
CA ARG A 458 -13.97 7.93 -16.70
C ARG A 458 -14.97 8.85 -17.40
N GLY A 459 -16.17 9.02 -16.85
CA GLY A 459 -17.20 9.90 -17.41
C GLY A 459 -16.79 11.38 -17.41
N HIS A 460 -16.03 11.83 -16.41
CA HIS A 460 -15.54 13.20 -16.33
C HIS A 460 -14.39 13.46 -17.33
N VAL A 461 -13.46 12.52 -17.47
CA VAL A 461 -12.34 12.62 -18.42
C VAL A 461 -12.83 12.60 -19.88
N GLN A 462 -13.82 11.76 -20.20
CA GLN A 462 -14.39 11.68 -21.56
C GLN A 462 -15.11 12.99 -21.95
N ARG A 463 -15.82 13.64 -21.01
CA ARG A 463 -16.48 14.93 -21.26
C ARG A 463 -15.48 16.07 -21.49
N LYS A 464 -14.35 16.08 -20.76
CA LYS A 464 -13.28 17.06 -20.99
C LYS A 464 -12.62 16.90 -22.37
N ARG A 465 -12.40 15.65 -22.82
CA ARG A 465 -11.86 15.37 -24.17
C ARG A 465 -12.81 15.77 -25.28
N ALA A 466 -14.10 15.41 -25.17
CA ALA A 466 -15.10 15.79 -26.16
C ALA A 466 -15.27 17.32 -26.28
N LYS A 467 -15.15 18.06 -25.18
CA LYS A 467 -15.17 19.52 -25.21
C LYS A 467 -13.92 20.11 -25.89
N ALA A 468 -12.74 19.55 -25.60
CA ALA A 468 -11.50 20.00 -26.22
C ALA A 468 -11.49 19.76 -27.75
N GLU A 469 -12.03 18.64 -28.22
CA GLU A 469 -12.16 18.33 -29.65
C GLU A 469 -13.18 19.24 -30.35
N GLN A 470 -14.27 19.61 -29.68
CA GLN A 470 -15.23 20.59 -30.21
C GLN A 470 -14.62 21.99 -30.30
N ASP A 471 -13.91 22.44 -29.27
CA ASP A 471 -13.22 23.74 -29.26
C ASP A 471 -12.14 23.81 -30.37
N GLU A 472 -11.48 22.68 -30.68
CA GLU A 472 -10.50 22.59 -31.76
C GLU A 472 -11.15 22.63 -33.16
N GLN A 473 -12.26 21.89 -33.35
CA GLN A 473 -13.02 21.94 -34.61
C GLN A 473 -13.64 23.32 -34.87
N GLU A 474 -14.05 24.04 -33.83
CA GLU A 474 -14.58 25.40 -33.94
C GLU A 474 -13.49 26.39 -34.34
N ARG A 475 -12.28 26.30 -33.74
CA ARG A 475 -11.10 27.07 -34.18
C ARG A 475 -10.71 26.81 -35.63
N HIS A 476 -10.76 25.57 -36.09
CA HIS A 476 -10.47 25.23 -37.49
C HIS A 476 -11.55 25.76 -38.45
N ARG A 477 -12.82 25.80 -38.03
CA ARG A 477 -13.91 26.41 -38.82
C ARG A 477 -13.79 27.92 -38.91
N GLU A 478 -13.43 28.59 -37.82
CA GLU A 478 -13.17 30.04 -37.82
C GLU A 478 -11.98 30.38 -38.72
N ALA A 479 -10.88 29.63 -38.64
CA ALA A 479 -9.72 29.81 -39.51
C ALA A 479 -10.06 29.58 -41.00
N ALA A 480 -10.91 28.61 -41.32
CA ALA A 480 -11.37 28.36 -42.68
C ALA A 480 -12.31 29.46 -43.21
N MET A 481 -13.13 30.07 -42.35
CA MET A 481 -13.97 31.22 -42.74
C MET A 481 -13.14 32.48 -43.00
N TYR A 482 -12.06 32.73 -42.23
CA TYR A 482 -11.14 33.83 -42.51
C TYR A 482 -10.35 33.63 -43.82
N ALA A 483 -10.00 32.39 -44.18
CA ALA A 483 -9.35 32.08 -45.45
C ALA A 483 -10.29 32.21 -46.66
N ALA A 484 -11.59 31.96 -46.49
CA ALA A 484 -12.59 32.08 -47.56
C ALA A 484 -13.11 33.51 -47.79
N GLY A 485 -12.92 34.43 -46.83
CA GLY A 485 -13.32 35.84 -46.91
C GLY A 485 -12.31 36.79 -47.57
N ALA A 486 -11.19 36.29 -48.07
CA ALA A 486 -10.12 37.08 -48.71
C ALA A 486 -10.17 37.09 -50.26
N ILE A 487 -11.26 36.61 -50.87
CA ILE A 487 -11.54 36.76 -52.30
C ILE A 487 -12.94 37.36 -52.45
N ILE A 488 -13.01 38.69 -52.52
CA ILE A 488 -13.80 39.55 -53.42
C ILE A 488 -13.22 40.96 -53.30
#